data_AF-A0A661UUF3-F1
#
_entry.id   AF-A0A661UUF3-F1
#
_cell.length_a   1.000
_cell.length_b   1.000
_cell.length_c   1.000
_cell.angle_alpha   90.00
_cell.angle_beta   90.00
_cell.angle_gamma   90.00
#
_symmetry.space_group_name_H-M   'P 1'
#
loop_
_entity.id
_entity.type
_entity.pdbx_description
1 polymer ?
#
loop_
_entity_poly.entity_id
_entity_poly.type
_entity_poly.pdbx_seq_one_letter_code
_entity_poly.pdbx_strand_id
1 'polypeptide(L)' 'LEQKEVDNDANNISVLNLLQNISEKTNKNLLDAIANNGILIPGTIILLNGRNIHHLEKMDTIVKNGDKIDIFPPGGGG' A
#
# COMPACT_ATOMS: atom_id res chain seq x y z
N LEU A 1 7.52 -17.03 -1.41
CA LEU A 1 6.94 -15.67 -1.43
C LEU A 1 8.06 -14.72 -1.80
N GLU A 2 8.06 -14.19 -3.03
CA GLU A 2 9.04 -13.17 -3.43
C GLU A 2 8.71 -11.87 -2.69
N GLN A 3 9.65 -11.39 -1.87
CA GLN A 3 9.58 -10.05 -1.31
C GLN A 3 10.10 -9.08 -2.36
N LYS A 4 9.33 -8.03 -2.66
CA LYS A 4 9.71 -6.98 -3.60
C LYS A 4 9.69 -5.65 -2.87
N GLU A 5 10.85 -5.00 -2.81
CA GLU A 5 11.01 -3.65 -2.27
C GLU A 5 11.06 -2.65 -3.43
N VAL A 6 10.41 -1.50 -3.26
CA VAL A 6 10.34 -0.44 -4.28
C VAL A 6 10.47 0.89 -3.58
N ASP A 7 11.54 1.62 -3.90
CA ASP A 7 11.72 2.99 -3.43
C ASP A 7 10.85 3.97 -4.23
N ASN A 8 10.30 4.96 -3.53
CA ASN A 8 9.56 6.04 -4.16
C ASN A 8 9.83 7.37 -3.46
N ASP A 9 10.22 8.39 -4.23
CA ASP A 9 10.44 9.78 -3.77
C ASP A 9 9.12 10.54 -3.54
N ALA A 10 8.16 9.89 -2.87
CA ALA A 10 6.88 10.46 -2.51
C ALA A 10 7.00 11.34 -1.26
N ASN A 11 6.48 12.55 -1.31
CA ASN A 11 6.42 13.43 -0.15
C ASN A 11 5.02 14.05 -0.01
N ASN A 12 4.39 13.88 1.16
CA ASN A 12 3.05 14.36 1.49
C ASN A 12 1.98 13.91 0.48
N ILE A 13 1.96 12.63 0.14
CA ILE A 13 0.88 12.03 -0.67
C ILE A 13 0.11 11.00 0.15
N SER A 14 -1.12 10.69 -0.25
CA SER A 14 -1.90 9.63 0.39
C SER A 14 -1.34 8.25 0.05
N VAL A 15 -1.67 7.25 0.88
CA VAL A 15 -1.40 5.83 0.59
C VAL A 15 -1.97 5.43 -0.77
N LEU A 16 -3.18 5.90 -1.13
CA LEU A 16 -3.77 5.64 -2.45
C LEU A 16 -2.86 6.10 -3.59
N ASN A 17 -2.43 7.37 -3.56
CA ASN A 17 -1.61 7.94 -4.62
C ASN A 17 -0.24 7.27 -4.69
N LEU A 18 0.32 6.87 -3.55
CA LEU A 18 1.55 6.10 -3.49
C LEU A 18 1.41 4.74 -4.18
N LEU A 19 0.33 4.01 -3.90
CA LEU A 19 0.06 2.71 -4.53
C LEU A 19 -0.19 2.83 -6.03
N GLN A 20 -0.86 3.90 -6.48
CA GLN A 20 -1.03 4.22 -7.90
C GLN A 20 0.32 4.45 -8.58
N ASN A 21 1.16 5.33 -8.00
CA ASN A 21 2.50 5.63 -8.52
C ASN A 21 3.37 4.36 -8.63
N ILE A 22 3.30 3.46 -7.66
CA ILE A 22 4.04 2.19 -7.69
C ILE A 22 3.47 1.24 -8.75
N SER A 23 2.15 1.16 -8.88
CA SER A 23 1.51 0.32 -9.90
C SER A 23 1.95 0.74 -11.31
N GLU A 24 1.94 2.05 -11.58
CA GLU A 24 2.43 2.65 -12.82
C GLU A 24 3.92 2.36 -13.06
N LYS A 25 4.77 2.62 -12.06
CA LYS A 25 6.23 2.40 -12.16
C LYS A 25 6.60 0.94 -12.38
N THR A 26 5.86 0.01 -11.76
CA THR A 26 6.20 -1.41 -11.79
C THR A 26 5.51 -2.18 -12.91
N ASN A 27 4.64 -1.51 -13.69
CA ASN A 27 3.79 -2.10 -14.74
C ASN A 27 3.07 -3.38 -14.26
N LYS A 28 2.69 -3.39 -12.97
CA LYS A 28 1.97 -4.47 -12.31
C LYS A 28 0.72 -3.88 -11.70
N ASN A 29 -0.38 -4.62 -11.80
CA ASN A 29 -1.64 -4.27 -11.16
C ASN A 29 -1.58 -4.57 -9.65
N LEU A 30 -0.69 -3.88 -8.93
CA LEU A 30 -0.58 -3.98 -7.48
C LEU A 30 -1.92 -3.58 -6.83
N LEU A 31 -2.55 -2.52 -7.33
CA LEU A 31 -3.87 -2.09 -6.87
C LEU A 31 -4.91 -3.19 -7.03
N ASP A 32 -5.04 -3.84 -8.19
CA ASP A 32 -6.03 -4.92 -8.38
C ASP A 32 -5.80 -6.12 -7.45
N ALA A 33 -4.56 -6.35 -7.03
CA ALA A 33 -4.22 -7.42 -6.10
C ALA A 33 -4.65 -7.14 -4.65
N ILE A 34 -4.86 -5.87 -4.28
CA ILE A 34 -5.10 -5.46 -2.89
C ILE A 34 -6.39 -4.66 -2.69
N ALA A 35 -6.94 -4.10 -3.77
CA ALA A 35 -8.12 -3.25 -3.83
C ALA A 35 -8.93 -3.52 -5.12
N ASN A 36 -10.25 -3.45 -5.03
CA ASN A 36 -11.14 -3.51 -6.17
C ASN A 36 -12.01 -2.24 -6.18
N ASN A 37 -12.01 -1.48 -7.28
CA ASN A 37 -12.72 -0.21 -7.41
C ASN A 37 -12.42 0.78 -6.25
N GLY A 38 -11.17 0.85 -5.79
CA GLY A 38 -10.74 1.72 -4.69
C GLY A 38 -11.09 1.21 -3.29
N ILE A 39 -11.77 0.06 -3.17
CA ILE A 39 -12.10 -0.58 -1.90
C ILE A 39 -11.10 -1.69 -1.63
N LEU A 40 -10.41 -1.65 -0.49
CA LEU A 40 -9.49 -2.71 -0.09
C LEU A 40 -10.21 -4.07 -0.04
N ILE A 41 -9.60 -5.08 -0.64
CA ILE A 41 -10.11 -6.46 -0.58
C ILE A 41 -10.08 -6.91 0.88
N PRO A 42 -11.15 -7.54 1.40
CA PRO A 42 -11.15 -8.07 2.77
C PRO A 42 -9.96 -9.00 3.02
N GLY A 43 -9.23 -8.75 4.10
CA GLY A 43 -8.01 -9.48 4.45
C GLY A 43 -6.71 -8.83 3.99
N THR A 44 -6.76 -7.78 3.16
CA THR A 44 -5.60 -6.93 2.89
C THR A 44 -5.20 -6.15 4.14
N ILE A 45 -3.93 -6.22 4.52
CA ILE A 45 -3.37 -5.41 5.61
C ILE A 45 -2.33 -4.46 5.03
N ILE A 46 -2.44 -3.18 5.34
CA ILE A 46 -1.46 -2.16 4.98
C ILE A 46 -1.00 -1.49 6.26
N LEU A 47 0.31 -1.46 6.48
CA LEU A 47 0.94 -0.84 7.63
C LEU A 47 1.77 0.36 7.19
N LEU A 48 1.62 1.49 7.87
CA LEU A 48 2.51 2.64 7.80
C LEU A 48 3.37 2.66 9.06
N ASN A 49 4.68 2.45 8.93
CA ASN A 49 5.62 2.37 10.06
C ASN A 49 5.14 1.39 11.15
N GLY A 50 4.62 0.23 10.73
CA GLY A 50 4.09 -0.81 11.62
C GLY A 50 2.67 -0.54 12.17
N ARG A 51 2.02 0.58 11.84
CA ARG A 51 0.65 0.89 12.26
C ARG A 51 -0.34 0.61 11.13
N ASN A 52 -1.39 -0.15 11.43
CA ASN A 52 -2.42 -0.46 10.44
C ASN A 52 -3.20 0.80 10.03
N ILE A 53 -3.23 1.10 8.73
CA ILE A 53 -3.91 2.29 8.19
C ILE A 53 -5.42 2.26 8.45
N HIS A 54 -6.00 1.08 8.72
CA HIS A 54 -7.40 0.93 9.11
C HIS A 54 -7.74 1.71 10.39
N HIS A 55 -6.78 1.90 11.29
CA HIS A 55 -6.92 2.69 12.51
C HIS A 55 -6.49 4.16 12.33
N LEU A 56 -6.09 4.54 11.12
CA LEU A 56 -5.74 5.90 10.71
C LEU A 56 -6.84 6.42 9.77
N GLU A 57 -6.44 7.09 8.68
CA GLU A 57 -7.34 7.63 7.66
C GLU A 57 -7.47 6.67 6.46
N LYS A 58 -7.20 5.37 6.67
CA LYS A 58 -7.25 4.34 5.61
C LYS A 58 -6.39 4.76 4.42
N MET A 59 -6.96 4.76 3.21
CA MET A 59 -6.26 5.08 1.96
C MET A 59 -5.88 6.57 1.85
N ASP A 60 -6.50 7.43 2.65
CA ASP A 60 -6.21 8.87 2.70
C ASP A 60 -5.04 9.20 3.65
N THR A 61 -4.56 8.21 4.42
CA THR A 61 -3.41 8.38 5.32
C THR A 61 -2.23 8.98 4.55
N ILE A 62 -1.69 10.08 5.06
CA ILE A 62 -0.56 10.77 4.43
C ILE A 62 0.76 10.05 4.73
N VAL A 63 1.54 9.85 3.69
CA VAL A 63 2.87 9.25 3.68
C VAL A 63 3.91 10.33 3.40
N LYS A 64 4.99 10.30 4.17
CA LYS A 64 6.09 11.26 4.09
C LYS A 64 7.36 10.55 3.67
N ASN A 65 8.34 11.35 3.24
CA ASN A 65 9.64 10.81 2.92
C ASN A 65 10.27 10.13 4.15
N GLY A 66 10.80 8.92 3.96
CA GLY A 66 11.36 8.07 5.01
C GLY A 66 10.34 7.17 5.72
N ASP A 67 9.04 7.29 5.41
CA ASP A 67 8.05 6.34 5.91
C ASP A 67 8.17 4.99 5.19
N LYS A 68 7.98 3.91 5.95
CA LYS A 68 7.93 2.55 5.42
C LYS A 68 6.49 2.07 5.33
N ILE A 69 6.13 1.48 4.19
CA ILE A 69 4.86 0.80 4.00
C ILE A 69 5.07 -0.70 3.82
N ASP A 70 4.37 -1.49 4.63
CA ASP A 70 4.27 -2.94 4.47
C ASP A 70 2.87 -3.30 3.96
N ILE A 71 2.79 -4.12 2.91
CA ILE A 71 1.54 -4.54 2.29
C ILE A 71 1.45 -6.06 2.36
N PHE A 72 0.37 -6.57 2.95
CA PHE A 72 0.08 -7.99 3.03
C PHE A 72 -1.20 -8.28 2.24
N PRO A 73 -1.10 -9.05 1.13
CA PRO A 73 -2.26 -9.39 0.32
C PRO A 73 -3.24 -10.32 1.07
N PRO A 74 -4.51 -10.37 0.64
CA PRO A 74 -5.51 -11.22 1.26
C PRO A 74 -5.12 -12.71 1.13
N GLY A 75 -5.36 -13.50 2.18
CA GLY A 75 -5.05 -14.93 2.20
C GLY A 75 -3.60 -15.30 2.55
N GLY A 76 -2.74 -14.31 2.85
CA GLY A 76 -1.37 -14.53 3.31
C GLY A 76 -1.27 -14.89 4.80
N GLY A 77 -1.94 -15.96 5.23
CA GLY A 77 -1.46 -16.76 6.35
C GLY A 77 -0.39 -17.71 5.80
N GLY A 78 0.73 -17.86 6.51
CA GLY A 78 1.88 -18.66 6.06
C GLY A 78 1.54 -20.08 5.62
#